data_AF-A0A094IDG3-F1
#
_entry.id   AF-A0A094IDG3-F1
#
_cell.length_a   1.000
_cell.length_b   1.000
_cell.length_c   1.000
_cell.angle_alpha   90.00
_cell.angle_beta   90.00
_cell.angle_gamma   90.00
#
_symmetry.space_group_name_H-M   'P 1'
#
loop_
_entity.id
_entity.type
_entity.pdbx_description
1 polymer ?
#
loop_
_entity_poly.entity_id
_entity_poly.type
_entity_poly.pdbx_seq_one_letter_code
_entity_poly.pdbx_strand_id
1 'polypeptide(L)'
;ASSALGLIFILSIRPVIRRVYEWFLNSHLLLAAMALLAIWRHLPAKASAAKFLKMGIFQWAIMSAVHWGLFARRNFVFGRPFATAVVTPLSNEGAAYATQVLQVDIAVPRPWRVRAGQHVFLSIPGLGLFTGLRGHPFVIAWWDRDRSGLTISLLVTSKNGFTRELSRNANKTFRAFIDGPFGVPHDFGAYGTVIMIATGVGHEDAVRPWIVKPWMDKILTQDTGMVSLHVPESGKQDEELGTHSKIKVTSNPPDIEGLLRKEIGGGRRGDIIVSLCADNAIADRARTQVQTHMDKGVRLVELDFQPSSFRTAAKDTRGMEFSCRG
;
A
#
# COMPACT_ATOMS: atom_id res chain seq x y z
N ALA A 1 -15.97 20.25 28.22
CA ALA A 1 -15.55 20.49 26.82
C ALA A 1 -14.05 20.77 26.73
N SER A 2 -13.53 21.79 27.42
CA SER A 2 -12.12 22.21 27.34
C SER A 2 -11.12 21.10 27.72
N SER A 3 -11.36 20.33 28.78
CA SER A 3 -10.48 19.22 29.18
C SER A 3 -10.44 18.08 28.14
N ALA A 4 -11.56 17.78 27.49
CA ALA A 4 -11.63 16.77 26.44
C ALA A 4 -10.88 17.23 25.17
N LEU A 5 -11.04 18.49 24.79
CA LEU A 5 -10.29 19.10 23.68
C LEU A 5 -8.79 19.17 23.97
N GLY A 6 -8.40 19.49 25.22
CA GLY A 6 -7.01 19.47 25.67
C GLY A 6 -6.37 18.08 25.61
N LEU A 7 -7.11 17.04 26.04
CA LEU A 7 -6.65 15.65 25.93
C LEU A 7 -6.53 15.18 24.48
N ILE A 8 -7.49 15.53 23.61
CA ILE A 8 -7.39 15.27 22.17
C ILE A 8 -6.12 15.91 21.60
N PHE A 9 -5.83 17.16 21.96
CA PHE A 9 -4.65 17.86 21.49
C PHE A 9 -3.35 17.15 21.89
N ILE A 10 -3.21 16.80 23.17
CA ILE A 10 -2.02 16.09 23.70
C ILE A 10 -1.83 14.74 23.03
N LEU A 11 -2.91 13.96 22.89
CA LEU A 11 -2.88 12.65 22.24
C LEU A 11 -2.58 12.76 20.74
N SER A 12 -2.89 13.90 20.12
CA SER A 12 -2.65 14.15 18.69
C SER A 12 -1.22 14.60 18.37
N ILE A 13 -0.33 14.70 19.36
CA ILE A 13 1.08 15.03 19.13
C ILE A 13 1.78 13.83 18.47
N ARG A 14 2.44 14.06 17.32
CA ARG A 14 3.08 13.02 16.47
C ARG A 14 3.87 11.91 17.21
N PRO A 15 4.73 12.19 18.22
CA PRO A 15 5.42 11.12 18.96
C PRO A 15 4.46 10.19 19.74
N VAL A 16 3.35 10.71 20.25
CA VAL A 16 2.36 9.92 21.01
C VAL A 16 1.56 9.03 20.06
N ILE A 17 1.11 9.57 18.93
CA ILE A 17 0.40 8.83 17.88
C ILE A 17 1.23 7.63 17.41
N ARG A 18 2.54 7.82 17.16
CA ARG A 18 3.39 6.74 16.66
C ARG A 18 3.55 5.59 17.64
N ARG A 19 3.54 5.86 18.95
CA ARG A 19 3.70 4.84 19.99
C ARG A 19 2.39 4.13 20.31
N VAL A 20 1.26 4.84 20.22
CA VAL A 20 -0.04 4.32 20.68
C VAL A 20 -1.15 4.55 19.66
N TYR A 21 -0.86 4.36 18.38
CA TYR A 21 -1.78 4.67 17.26
C TYR A 21 -3.18 4.06 17.44
N GLU A 22 -3.23 2.78 17.85
CA GLU A 22 -4.50 2.07 17.99
C GLU A 22 -5.37 2.61 19.14
N TRP A 23 -4.76 3.01 20.25
CA TRP A 23 -5.47 3.63 21.37
C TRP A 23 -5.80 5.08 21.08
N PHE A 24 -4.91 5.79 20.38
CA PHE A 24 -5.12 7.15 19.94
C PHE A 24 -6.42 7.26 19.12
N LEU A 25 -6.61 6.41 18.11
CA LEU A 25 -7.79 6.48 17.26
C LEU A 25 -9.09 6.26 18.06
N ASN A 26 -9.12 5.27 18.94
CA ASN A 26 -10.29 4.96 19.77
C ASN A 26 -10.57 6.07 20.80
N SER A 27 -9.54 6.55 21.50
CA SER A 27 -9.68 7.61 22.49
C SER A 27 -10.07 8.95 21.86
N HIS A 28 -9.55 9.25 20.67
CA HIS A 28 -9.90 10.45 19.91
C HIS A 28 -11.39 10.46 19.57
N LEU A 29 -11.93 9.35 19.06
CA LEU A 29 -13.36 9.24 18.72
C LEU A 29 -14.25 9.41 19.95
N LEU A 30 -13.90 8.76 21.06
CA LEU A 30 -14.66 8.83 22.31
C LEU A 30 -14.62 10.24 22.93
N LEU A 31 -13.43 10.87 22.97
CA LEU A 31 -13.27 12.24 23.45
C LEU A 31 -13.99 13.25 22.56
N ALA A 32 -13.99 13.05 21.24
CA ALA A 32 -14.71 13.92 20.30
C ALA A 32 -16.24 13.84 20.53
N ALA A 33 -16.78 12.63 20.70
CA ALA A 33 -18.19 12.45 21.04
C ALA A 33 -18.56 13.12 22.38
N MET A 34 -17.74 12.95 23.41
CA MET A 34 -17.94 13.62 24.70
C MET A 34 -17.84 15.16 24.59
N ALA A 35 -16.91 15.67 23.77
CA ALA A 35 -16.79 17.10 23.53
C ALA A 35 -18.05 17.64 22.84
N LEU A 36 -18.54 16.97 21.80
CA LEU A 36 -19.78 17.35 21.10
C LEU A 36 -21.00 17.34 22.03
N LEU A 37 -21.14 16.32 22.87
CA LEU A 37 -22.23 16.24 23.87
C LEU A 37 -22.14 17.36 24.91
N ALA A 38 -20.93 17.63 25.43
CA ALA A 38 -20.71 18.70 26.40
C ALA A 38 -20.98 20.08 25.80
N ILE A 39 -20.57 20.29 24.55
CA ILE A 39 -20.85 21.50 23.77
C ILE A 39 -22.37 21.64 23.59
N TRP A 40 -23.06 20.61 23.09
CA TRP A 40 -24.51 20.61 22.91
C TRP A 40 -25.28 20.98 24.19
N ARG A 41 -24.87 20.43 25.34
CA ARG A 41 -25.51 20.71 26.64
C ARG A 41 -25.25 22.13 27.16
N HIS A 42 -24.13 22.75 26.81
CA HIS A 42 -23.74 24.11 27.23
C HIS A 42 -24.27 25.21 26.29
N LEU A 43 -24.79 24.83 25.12
CA LEU A 43 -25.24 25.74 24.10
C LEU A 43 -26.64 26.39 24.21
N PRO A 44 -27.58 26.02 25.11
CA PRO A 44 -28.91 26.62 25.08
C PRO A 44 -28.92 28.12 25.38
N ALA A 45 -27.83 28.67 25.92
CA ALA A 45 -27.68 30.12 26.18
C ALA A 45 -27.30 30.96 24.94
N LYS A 46 -26.87 30.36 23.81
CA LYS A 46 -26.38 31.11 22.63
C LYS A 46 -26.98 30.58 21.32
N ALA A 47 -28.00 31.29 20.81
CA ALA A 47 -28.77 30.87 19.64
C ALA A 47 -27.95 30.78 18.32
N SER A 48 -26.95 31.64 18.12
CA SER A 48 -26.10 31.61 16.91
C SER A 48 -25.19 30.38 16.86
N ALA A 49 -24.53 30.06 17.98
CA ALA A 49 -23.66 28.89 18.10
C ALA A 49 -24.45 27.58 17.86
N ALA A 50 -25.72 27.53 18.28
CA ALA A 50 -26.56 26.34 18.12
C ALA A 50 -26.88 26.05 16.66
N LYS A 51 -27.00 27.09 15.83
CA LYS A 51 -27.20 26.93 14.38
C LYS A 51 -25.97 26.31 13.72
N PHE A 52 -24.76 26.76 14.04
CA PHE A 52 -23.52 26.19 13.51
C PHE A 52 -23.32 24.72 13.89
N LEU A 53 -23.59 24.35 15.15
CA LEU A 53 -23.50 22.97 15.60
C LEU A 53 -24.47 22.05 14.82
N LYS A 54 -25.72 22.50 14.64
CA LYS A 54 -26.72 21.75 13.87
C LYS A 54 -26.30 21.56 12.42
N MET A 55 -25.76 22.60 11.77
CA MET A 55 -25.24 22.49 10.39
C MET A 55 -24.09 21.49 10.30
N GLY A 56 -23.15 21.52 11.25
CA GLY A 56 -22.03 20.58 11.29
C GLY A 56 -22.48 19.13 11.48
N ILE A 57 -23.42 18.87 12.40
CA ILE A 57 -23.99 17.52 12.61
C ILE A 57 -24.72 17.04 11.36
N PHE A 58 -25.50 17.92 10.71
CA PHE A 58 -26.21 17.58 9.48
C PHE A 58 -25.25 17.22 8.34
N GLN A 59 -24.20 18.02 8.13
CA GLN A 59 -23.17 17.74 7.13
C GLN A 59 -22.42 16.42 7.42
N TRP A 60 -22.07 16.16 8.69
CA TRP A 60 -21.44 14.92 9.11
C TRP A 60 -22.35 13.70 8.88
N ALA A 61 -23.64 13.83 9.19
CA ALA A 61 -24.63 12.79 8.96
C ALA A 61 -24.81 12.49 7.46
N ILE A 62 -24.89 13.51 6.60
CA ILE A 62 -24.96 13.32 5.15
C ILE A 62 -23.72 12.60 4.63
N MET A 63 -22.52 13.09 4.97
CA MET A 63 -21.27 12.49 4.49
C MET A 63 -21.17 11.02 4.92
N SER A 64 -21.54 10.73 6.17
CA SER A 64 -21.55 9.39 6.73
C SER A 64 -22.60 8.50 6.04
N ALA A 65 -23.81 9.00 5.80
CA ALA A 65 -24.88 8.28 5.11
C ALA A 65 -24.48 7.95 3.66
N VAL A 66 -23.85 8.87 2.94
CA VAL A 66 -23.33 8.64 1.58
C VAL A 66 -22.24 7.56 1.62
N HIS A 67 -21.27 7.67 2.53
CA HIS A 67 -20.19 6.69 2.65
C HIS A 67 -20.73 5.29 2.97
N TRP A 68 -21.55 5.14 4.01
CA TRP A 68 -22.17 3.86 4.38
C TRP A 68 -23.11 3.33 3.30
N GLY A 69 -23.83 4.20 2.60
CA GLY A 69 -24.68 3.82 1.46
C GLY A 69 -23.86 3.26 0.29
N LEU A 70 -22.74 3.90 -0.06
CA LEU A 70 -21.82 3.40 -1.09
C LEU A 70 -21.14 2.09 -0.68
N PHE A 71 -20.69 2.00 0.57
CA PHE A 71 -20.12 0.79 1.15
C PHE A 71 -21.12 -0.37 1.11
N ALA A 72 -22.36 -0.13 1.55
CA ALA A 72 -23.44 -1.10 1.54
C ALA A 72 -23.76 -1.55 0.11
N ARG A 73 -23.91 -0.61 -0.83
CA ARG A 73 -24.18 -0.92 -2.24
C ARG A 73 -23.09 -1.80 -2.87
N ARG A 74 -21.83 -1.60 -2.49
CA ARG A 74 -20.69 -2.36 -3.01
C ARG A 74 -20.59 -3.76 -2.40
N ASN A 75 -20.74 -3.87 -1.08
CA ASN A 75 -20.51 -5.12 -0.35
C ASN A 75 -21.77 -6.00 -0.25
N PHE A 76 -22.97 -5.40 -0.30
CA PHE A 76 -24.23 -6.11 -0.19
C PHE A 76 -24.92 -6.19 -1.55
N VAL A 77 -25.11 -7.42 -2.02
CA VAL A 77 -25.86 -7.73 -3.22
C VAL A 77 -26.97 -8.69 -2.82
N PHE A 78 -28.21 -8.28 -3.01
CA PHE A 78 -29.36 -9.13 -2.73
C PHE A 78 -29.24 -10.41 -3.58
N GLY A 79 -29.26 -11.58 -2.92
CA GLY A 79 -29.17 -12.89 -3.58
C GLY A 79 -27.76 -13.35 -3.98
N ARG A 80 -26.66 -12.67 -3.58
CA ARG A 80 -25.28 -13.18 -3.78
C ARG A 80 -24.51 -13.26 -2.47
N PRO A 81 -23.54 -14.18 -2.36
CA PRO A 81 -22.66 -14.24 -1.19
C PRO A 81 -21.79 -12.97 -1.08
N PHE A 82 -21.35 -12.68 0.14
CA PHE A 82 -20.37 -11.63 0.42
C PHE A 82 -19.04 -11.88 -0.30
N ALA A 83 -18.19 -10.85 -0.37
CA ALA A 83 -16.84 -11.02 -0.87
C ALA A 83 -16.13 -12.10 -0.06
N THR A 84 -15.48 -13.02 -0.76
CA THR A 84 -14.75 -14.14 -0.15
C THR A 84 -13.27 -13.92 -0.39
N ALA A 85 -12.49 -13.87 0.69
CA ALA A 85 -11.03 -13.78 0.66
C ALA A 85 -10.43 -15.15 0.97
N VAL A 86 -9.54 -15.62 0.09
CA VAL A 86 -8.76 -16.84 0.25
C VAL A 86 -7.32 -16.43 0.55
N VAL A 87 -6.76 -16.93 1.64
CA VAL A 87 -5.41 -16.61 2.07
C VAL A 87 -4.49 -17.78 1.74
N THR A 88 -3.50 -17.56 0.90
CA THR A 88 -2.50 -18.57 0.53
C THR A 88 -1.11 -18.10 0.98
N PRO A 89 -0.37 -18.88 1.78
CA PRO A 89 0.99 -18.53 2.14
C PRO A 89 1.90 -18.72 0.93
N LEU A 90 2.79 -17.76 0.71
CA LEU A 90 3.77 -17.77 -0.38
C LEU A 90 5.16 -18.25 0.07
N SER A 91 5.24 -18.87 1.26
CA SER A 91 6.51 -19.34 1.82
C SER A 91 6.89 -20.69 1.22
N ASN A 92 8.13 -20.77 0.73
CA ASN A 92 8.80 -22.05 0.50
C ASN A 92 9.17 -22.67 1.86
N GLU A 93 8.98 -23.98 1.99
CA GLU A 93 9.07 -24.75 3.25
C GLU A 93 10.50 -24.90 3.84
N GLY A 94 11.48 -24.06 3.45
CA GLY A 94 12.90 -24.28 3.75
C GLY A 94 13.70 -23.13 4.38
N ALA A 95 13.16 -21.91 4.49
CA ALA A 95 13.95 -20.75 4.94
C ALA A 95 13.70 -20.40 6.42
N ALA A 96 14.71 -20.63 7.26
CA ALA A 96 14.69 -20.41 8.72
C ALA A 96 14.48 -18.96 9.19
N TYR A 97 14.35 -18.00 8.26
CA TYR A 97 14.10 -16.57 8.51
C TYR A 97 13.05 -15.97 7.55
N ALA A 98 12.10 -16.77 7.07
CA ALA A 98 11.10 -16.29 6.11
C ALA A 98 10.16 -15.26 6.73
N THR A 99 10.26 -14.01 6.29
CA THR A 99 9.14 -13.07 6.40
C THR A 99 7.97 -13.68 5.62
N GLN A 100 6.95 -14.17 6.34
CA GLN A 100 5.83 -14.86 5.70
C GLN A 100 5.04 -13.86 4.84
N VAL A 101 5.17 -14.00 3.53
CA VAL A 101 4.33 -13.29 2.56
C VAL A 101 3.10 -14.13 2.27
N LEU A 102 1.95 -13.48 2.17
CA LEU A 102 0.65 -14.07 1.96
C LEU A 102 0.06 -13.48 0.68
N GLN A 103 -0.46 -14.31 -0.20
CA GLN A 103 -1.36 -13.88 -1.26
C GLN A 103 -2.80 -13.95 -0.74
N VAL A 104 -3.53 -12.86 -0.94
CA VAL A 104 -4.94 -12.76 -0.55
C VAL A 104 -5.75 -12.54 -1.80
N ASP A 105 -6.46 -13.58 -2.23
CA ASP A 105 -7.32 -13.54 -3.41
C ASP A 105 -8.76 -13.27 -2.99
N ILE A 106 -9.33 -12.18 -3.48
CA ILE A 106 -10.65 -11.71 -3.08
C ILE A 106 -11.60 -11.74 -4.27
N ALA A 107 -12.64 -12.56 -4.17
CA ALA A 107 -13.74 -12.59 -5.13
C ALA A 107 -14.71 -11.44 -4.84
N VAL A 108 -14.77 -10.47 -5.76
CA VAL A 108 -15.56 -9.25 -5.60
C VAL A 108 -17.00 -9.48 -6.05
N PRO A 109 -18.02 -9.18 -5.21
CA PRO A 109 -19.41 -9.48 -5.52
C PRO A 109 -19.99 -8.58 -6.62
N ARG A 110 -19.54 -7.32 -6.71
CA ARG A 110 -19.87 -6.38 -7.79
C ARG A 110 -18.59 -5.97 -8.54
N PRO A 111 -18.32 -6.53 -9.72
CA PRO A 111 -17.16 -6.14 -10.51
C PRO A 111 -17.15 -4.64 -10.82
N TRP A 112 -16.03 -3.97 -10.55
CA TRP A 112 -15.76 -2.61 -10.99
C TRP A 112 -14.57 -2.57 -11.95
N ARG A 113 -14.23 -1.38 -12.44
CA ARG A 113 -13.04 -1.17 -13.26
C ARG A 113 -11.85 -0.91 -12.34
N VAL A 114 -10.93 -1.87 -12.26
CA VAL A 114 -9.65 -1.73 -11.58
C VAL A 114 -8.63 -1.11 -12.54
N ARG A 115 -7.75 -0.25 -12.02
CA ARG A 115 -6.60 0.30 -12.72
C ARG A 115 -5.33 0.10 -11.89
N ALA A 116 -4.18 0.02 -12.56
CA ALA A 116 -2.89 -0.12 -11.90
C ALA A 116 -2.60 1.07 -10.96
N GLY A 117 -1.89 0.81 -9.86
CA GLY A 117 -1.55 1.80 -8.83
C GLY A 117 -2.67 2.10 -7.82
N GLN A 118 -3.83 1.45 -7.95
CA GLN A 118 -4.92 1.61 -6.98
C GLN A 118 -4.74 0.71 -5.75
N HIS A 119 -5.27 1.17 -4.62
CA HIS A 119 -5.31 0.40 -3.38
C HIS A 119 -6.75 0.23 -2.89
N VAL A 120 -6.95 -0.76 -2.02
CA VAL A 120 -8.23 -1.08 -1.40
C VAL A 120 -8.06 -1.21 0.10
N PHE A 121 -9.11 -0.87 0.86
CA PHE A 121 -9.19 -1.20 2.27
C PHE A 121 -9.88 -2.54 2.42
N LEU A 122 -9.19 -3.47 3.06
CA LEU A 122 -9.68 -4.81 3.35
C LEU A 122 -10.02 -4.93 4.84
N SER A 123 -11.25 -5.35 5.13
CA SER A 123 -11.66 -5.77 6.47
C SER A 123 -12.08 -7.23 6.44
N ILE A 124 -11.60 -8.03 7.37
CA ILE A 124 -11.97 -9.45 7.52
C ILE A 124 -12.53 -9.65 8.93
N PRO A 125 -13.86 -9.58 9.14
CA PRO A 125 -14.47 -9.74 10.47
C PRO A 125 -14.12 -11.07 11.16
N GLY A 126 -13.85 -12.13 10.38
CA GLY A 126 -13.51 -13.45 10.90
C GLY A 126 -12.17 -13.55 11.63
N LEU A 127 -11.31 -12.53 11.54
CA LEU A 127 -10.03 -12.47 12.26
C LEU A 127 -10.14 -11.82 13.65
N GLY A 128 -11.33 -11.35 14.03
CA GLY A 128 -11.62 -10.77 15.34
C GLY A 128 -12.38 -9.45 15.25
N LEU A 129 -13.14 -9.12 16.30
CA LEU A 129 -13.99 -7.92 16.31
C LEU A 129 -13.20 -6.61 16.25
N PHE A 130 -12.09 -6.51 16.99
CA PHE A 130 -11.31 -5.26 17.04
C PHE A 130 -10.29 -5.13 15.90
N THR A 131 -9.71 -6.25 15.47
CA THR A 131 -8.66 -6.27 14.44
C THR A 131 -9.25 -6.46 13.04
N GLY A 132 -10.24 -7.34 12.90
CA GLY A 132 -10.79 -7.77 11.62
C GLY A 132 -11.83 -6.82 11.02
N LEU A 133 -12.58 -6.07 11.85
CA LEU A 133 -13.53 -5.07 11.34
C LEU A 133 -12.84 -3.80 10.85
N ARG A 134 -11.58 -3.57 11.23
CA ARG A 134 -10.79 -2.42 10.75
C ARG A 134 -10.38 -2.64 9.31
N GLY A 135 -10.58 -1.60 8.49
CA GLY A 135 -10.11 -1.58 7.11
C GLY A 135 -8.62 -1.31 7.07
N HIS A 136 -7.85 -2.22 6.48
CA HIS A 136 -6.42 -2.07 6.27
C HIS A 136 -6.12 -1.80 4.79
N PRO A 137 -5.35 -0.75 4.48
CA PRO A 137 -5.03 -0.41 3.09
C PRO A 137 -4.02 -1.40 2.52
N PHE A 138 -4.30 -1.93 1.34
CA PHE A 138 -3.42 -2.78 0.56
C PHE A 138 -3.44 -2.37 -0.91
N VAL A 139 -2.27 -2.32 -1.53
CA VAL A 139 -2.14 -2.07 -2.96
C VAL A 139 -2.60 -3.30 -3.72
N ILE A 140 -3.36 -3.08 -4.80
CA ILE A 140 -3.77 -4.17 -5.69
C ILE A 140 -2.54 -4.67 -6.45
N ALA A 141 -2.16 -5.92 -6.23
CA ALA A 141 -1.03 -6.54 -6.93
C ALA A 141 -1.44 -7.09 -8.30
N TRP A 142 -2.62 -7.70 -8.38
CA TRP A 142 -3.18 -8.23 -9.62
C TRP A 142 -4.71 -8.22 -9.58
N TRP A 143 -5.33 -8.27 -10.75
CA TRP A 143 -6.77 -8.52 -10.87
C TRP A 143 -7.04 -9.36 -12.12
N ASP A 144 -7.99 -10.28 -12.00
CA ASP A 144 -8.47 -11.09 -13.12
C ASP A 144 -9.99 -10.94 -13.29
N ARG A 145 -10.44 -10.97 -14.53
CA ARG A 145 -11.85 -10.81 -14.87
C ARG A 145 -12.30 -12.03 -15.68
N ASP A 146 -12.84 -12.99 -14.95
CA ASP A 146 -13.42 -14.20 -15.49
C ASP A 146 -14.94 -14.07 -15.70
N ARG A 147 -15.53 -15.10 -16.34
CA ARG A 147 -16.99 -15.21 -16.47
C ARG A 147 -17.70 -15.28 -15.10
N SER A 148 -17.00 -15.70 -14.05
CA SER A 148 -17.48 -15.82 -12.68
C SER A 148 -17.45 -14.50 -11.90
N GLY A 149 -16.67 -13.50 -12.33
CA GLY A 149 -16.57 -12.21 -11.66
C GLY A 149 -15.18 -11.58 -11.74
N LEU A 150 -14.94 -10.62 -10.85
CA LEU A 150 -13.64 -9.96 -10.69
C LEU A 150 -12.95 -10.54 -9.45
N THR A 151 -11.75 -11.07 -9.62
CA THR A 151 -10.87 -11.50 -8.53
C THR A 151 -9.73 -10.49 -8.39
N ILE A 152 -9.47 -10.05 -7.16
CA ILE A 152 -8.39 -9.12 -6.84
C ILE A 152 -7.39 -9.85 -5.96
N SER A 153 -6.13 -9.88 -6.36
CA SER A 153 -5.04 -10.48 -5.60
C SER A 153 -4.21 -9.39 -4.93
N LEU A 154 -4.02 -9.54 -3.63
CA LEU A 154 -3.19 -8.67 -2.80
C LEU A 154 -1.97 -9.44 -2.31
N LEU A 155 -0.81 -8.77 -2.27
CA LEU A 155 0.40 -9.33 -1.67
C LEU A 155 0.62 -8.68 -0.30
N VAL A 156 0.61 -9.50 0.76
CA VAL A 156 0.58 -9.03 2.15
C VAL A 156 1.74 -9.66 2.92
N THR A 157 2.61 -8.82 3.48
CA THR A 157 3.66 -9.27 4.40
C THR A 157 3.10 -9.42 5.81
N SER A 158 3.42 -10.52 6.50
CA SER A 158 3.07 -10.73 7.91
C SER A 158 3.79 -9.72 8.81
N LYS A 159 3.03 -8.74 9.33
CA LYS A 159 3.42 -7.78 10.37
C LYS A 159 2.51 -7.93 11.59
N ASN A 160 2.80 -7.23 12.68
CA ASN A 160 1.96 -7.23 13.88
C ASN A 160 0.51 -6.78 13.61
N GLY A 161 -0.45 -7.29 14.39
CA GLY A 161 -1.87 -6.96 14.27
C GLY A 161 -2.60 -7.80 13.21
N PHE A 162 -3.37 -7.16 12.35
CA PHE A 162 -4.24 -7.81 11.34
C PHE A 162 -3.50 -8.82 10.45
N THR A 163 -2.34 -8.44 9.93
CA THR A 163 -1.57 -9.29 9.02
C THR A 163 -0.98 -10.52 9.72
N ARG A 164 -0.71 -10.46 11.03
CA ARG A 164 -0.26 -11.61 11.82
C ARG A 164 -1.40 -12.61 12.02
N GLU A 165 -2.60 -12.11 12.30
CA GLU A 165 -3.80 -12.95 12.42
C GLU A 165 -4.17 -13.60 11.08
N LEU A 166 -3.96 -12.88 9.98
CA LEU A 166 -4.09 -13.42 8.62
C LEU A 166 -3.09 -14.56 8.38
N SER A 167 -1.84 -14.38 8.79
CA SER A 167 -0.75 -15.36 8.71
C SER A 167 -1.05 -16.64 9.49
N ARG A 168 -1.56 -16.50 10.72
CA ARG A 168 -1.96 -17.60 11.60
C ARG A 168 -3.11 -18.42 11.04
N ASN A 169 -3.93 -17.79 10.21
CA ASN A 169 -5.09 -18.40 9.58
C ASN A 169 -4.91 -18.58 8.07
N ALA A 170 -3.67 -18.83 7.63
CA ALA A 170 -3.38 -19.20 6.25
C ALA A 170 -4.20 -20.44 5.82
N ASN A 171 -4.45 -20.57 4.52
CA ASN A 171 -5.24 -21.62 3.87
C ASN A 171 -6.71 -21.69 4.29
N LYS A 172 -7.24 -20.63 4.89
CA LYS A 172 -8.67 -20.50 5.22
C LYS A 172 -9.35 -19.50 4.31
N THR A 173 -10.65 -19.71 4.12
CA THR A 173 -11.54 -18.79 3.43
C THR A 173 -12.28 -17.92 4.44
N PHE A 174 -12.36 -16.63 4.15
CA PHE A 174 -12.99 -15.66 5.02
C PHE A 174 -14.00 -14.81 4.26
N ARG A 175 -15.02 -14.34 4.99
CA ARG A 175 -15.83 -13.22 4.51
C ARG A 175 -15.01 -11.95 4.63
N ALA A 176 -14.95 -11.19 3.56
CA ALA A 176 -14.24 -9.93 3.48
C ALA A 176 -15.21 -8.79 3.16
N PHE A 177 -14.88 -7.61 3.66
CA PHE A 177 -15.42 -6.36 3.16
C PHE A 177 -14.31 -5.59 2.47
N ILE A 178 -14.65 -5.02 1.32
CA ILE A 178 -13.72 -4.24 0.52
C ILE A 178 -14.29 -2.83 0.39
N ASP A 179 -13.43 -1.85 0.66
CA ASP A 179 -13.68 -0.46 0.30
C ASP A 179 -12.63 0.02 -0.71
N GLY A 180 -13.07 0.70 -1.76
CA GLY A 180 -12.25 1.09 -2.89
C GLY A 180 -12.93 0.91 -4.25
N PRO A 181 -12.19 1.05 -5.37
CA PRO A 181 -10.75 1.31 -5.42
C PRO A 181 -10.42 2.78 -5.11
N PHE A 182 -9.31 3.00 -4.43
CA PHE A 182 -8.74 4.31 -4.12
C PHE A 182 -7.41 4.50 -4.85
N GLY A 183 -6.97 5.75 -4.98
CA GLY A 183 -5.74 6.10 -5.69
C GLY A 183 -5.99 6.65 -7.09
N VAL A 184 -5.04 7.48 -7.54
CA VAL A 184 -5.09 8.14 -8.85
C VAL A 184 -4.51 7.19 -9.90
N PRO A 185 -5.27 6.86 -10.95
CA PRO A 185 -4.72 6.05 -12.05
C PRO A 185 -3.73 6.90 -12.86
N HIS A 186 -2.54 6.35 -13.06
CA HIS A 186 -1.55 6.93 -13.95
C HIS A 186 -1.59 6.20 -15.29
N ASP A 187 -1.70 6.95 -16.38
CA ASP A 187 -1.62 6.39 -17.72
C ASP A 187 -0.16 6.35 -18.16
N PHE A 188 0.43 5.17 -18.14
CA PHE A 188 1.80 4.93 -18.57
C PHE A 188 1.91 4.79 -20.10
N GLY A 189 0.79 4.57 -20.81
CA GLY A 189 0.81 4.31 -22.26
C GLY A 189 1.13 5.52 -23.13
N ALA A 190 1.08 6.73 -22.56
CA ALA A 190 1.47 7.96 -23.26
C ALA A 190 2.99 8.18 -23.32
N TYR A 191 3.76 7.48 -22.48
CA TYR A 191 5.21 7.62 -22.38
C TYR A 191 5.87 6.54 -23.23
N GLY A 192 6.93 6.91 -23.94
CA GLY A 192 7.66 5.92 -24.74
C GLY A 192 8.70 5.13 -23.93
N THR A 193 9.06 5.62 -22.75
CA THR A 193 9.89 4.89 -21.76
C THR A 193 9.28 4.99 -20.36
N VAL A 194 9.10 3.86 -19.70
CA VAL A 194 8.59 3.76 -18.32
C VAL A 194 9.66 3.10 -17.45
N ILE A 195 10.14 3.82 -16.44
CA ILE A 195 11.11 3.30 -15.46
C ILE A 195 10.37 3.11 -14.14
N MET A 196 10.30 1.89 -13.64
CA MET A 196 9.67 1.57 -12.36
C MET A 196 10.74 1.13 -11.36
N ILE A 197 10.82 1.83 -10.23
CA ILE A 197 11.72 1.49 -9.12
C ILE A 197 10.85 1.14 -7.92
N ALA A 198 10.95 -0.10 -7.46
CA ALA A 198 10.24 -0.60 -6.29
C ALA A 198 11.22 -1.20 -5.29
N THR A 199 11.02 -0.93 -4.00
CA THR A 199 11.80 -1.53 -2.90
C THR A 199 10.88 -2.10 -1.83
N GLY A 200 11.41 -2.98 -0.97
CA GLY A 200 10.71 -3.40 0.25
C GLY A 200 9.54 -4.38 0.10
N VAL A 201 9.35 -4.99 -1.07
CA VAL A 201 8.39 -6.08 -1.24
C VAL A 201 9.08 -7.40 -0.91
N GLY A 202 8.97 -7.86 0.34
CA GLY A 202 9.35 -9.21 0.76
C GLY A 202 10.82 -9.61 0.56
N HIS A 203 11.20 -10.77 1.10
CA HIS A 203 12.47 -11.41 0.74
C HIS A 203 12.35 -12.01 -0.68
N GLU A 204 13.47 -12.18 -1.39
CA GLU A 204 13.50 -12.66 -2.79
C GLU A 204 12.67 -13.94 -2.98
N ASP A 205 12.81 -14.90 -2.07
CA ASP A 205 12.14 -16.20 -2.12
C ASP A 205 10.62 -16.10 -2.11
N ALA A 206 10.07 -15.04 -1.53
CA ALA A 206 8.64 -14.84 -1.40
C ALA A 206 8.03 -14.11 -2.59
N VAL A 207 8.81 -13.30 -3.31
CA VAL A 207 8.33 -12.54 -4.48
C VAL A 207 8.62 -13.28 -5.78
N ARG A 208 9.71 -14.05 -5.82
CA ARG A 208 10.16 -14.79 -6.99
C ARG A 208 9.08 -15.69 -7.60
N PRO A 209 8.29 -16.50 -6.85
CA PRO A 209 7.22 -17.31 -7.46
C PRO A 209 6.12 -16.47 -8.11
N TRP A 210 5.89 -15.25 -7.60
CA TRP A 210 4.94 -14.30 -8.19
C TRP A 210 5.49 -13.65 -9.45
N ILE A 211 6.78 -13.35 -9.45
CA ILE A 211 7.46 -12.73 -10.59
C ILE A 211 7.52 -13.70 -11.78
N VAL A 212 7.73 -14.99 -11.52
CA VAL A 212 7.85 -16.02 -12.57
C VAL A 212 6.50 -16.67 -12.89
N LYS A 213 5.38 -16.04 -12.52
CA LYS A 213 4.07 -16.56 -12.93
C LYS A 213 3.95 -16.50 -14.46
N PRO A 214 3.26 -17.47 -15.09
CA PRO A 214 3.11 -17.52 -16.55
C PRO A 214 2.51 -16.25 -17.19
N TRP A 215 1.76 -15.45 -16.43
CA TRP A 215 1.24 -14.18 -16.92
C TRP A 215 2.35 -13.13 -17.11
N MET A 216 3.39 -13.12 -16.28
CA MET A 216 4.51 -12.18 -16.39
C MET A 216 5.31 -12.51 -17.66
N ASP A 217 5.61 -13.78 -17.88
CA ASP A 217 6.25 -14.25 -19.10
C ASP A 217 5.43 -13.85 -20.35
N LYS A 218 4.09 -13.91 -20.26
CA LYS A 218 3.20 -13.45 -21.34
C LYS A 218 3.26 -11.94 -21.58
N ILE A 219 3.39 -11.13 -20.53
CA ILE A 219 3.56 -9.67 -20.66
C ILE A 219 4.95 -9.37 -21.23
N LEU A 220 6.00 -9.97 -20.67
CA LEU A 220 7.38 -9.73 -21.07
C LEU A 220 7.71 -10.26 -22.47
N THR A 221 6.95 -11.22 -22.99
CA THR A 221 7.05 -11.64 -24.40
C THR A 221 6.38 -10.66 -25.37
N GLN A 222 5.34 -9.95 -24.93
CA GLN A 222 4.64 -8.95 -25.74
C GLN A 222 5.28 -7.57 -25.69
N ASP A 223 5.91 -7.21 -24.58
CA ASP A 223 6.51 -5.89 -24.35
C ASP A 223 8.02 -5.85 -24.56
N THR A 224 8.57 -4.66 -24.81
CA THR A 224 10.01 -4.42 -24.91
C THR A 224 10.67 -4.11 -23.55
N GLY A 225 9.93 -4.19 -22.45
CA GLY A 225 10.41 -3.86 -21.11
C GLY A 225 11.50 -4.82 -20.61
N MET A 226 12.41 -4.28 -19.80
CA MET A 226 13.40 -5.04 -19.03
C MET A 226 13.07 -4.90 -17.54
N VAL A 227 13.08 -6.01 -16.81
CA VAL A 227 12.84 -6.01 -15.36
C VAL A 227 14.14 -6.39 -14.67
N SER A 228 14.70 -5.49 -13.87
CA SER A 228 15.91 -5.76 -13.10
C SER A 228 15.55 -5.85 -11.63
N LEU A 229 15.62 -7.04 -11.06
CA LEU A 229 15.46 -7.27 -9.64
C LEU A 229 16.84 -7.11 -8.97
N HIS A 230 16.92 -6.25 -7.96
CA HIS A 230 18.15 -6.11 -7.18
C HIS A 230 17.89 -6.65 -5.79
N VAL A 231 18.61 -7.71 -5.42
CA VAL A 231 18.50 -8.32 -4.10
C VAL A 231 19.86 -8.22 -3.42
N PRO A 232 20.04 -7.33 -2.43
CA PRO A 232 21.31 -7.16 -1.77
C PRO A 232 21.60 -8.38 -0.89
N GLU A 233 22.26 -9.39 -1.44
CA GLU A 233 22.68 -10.59 -0.72
C GLU A 233 24.17 -10.87 -0.97
N SER A 234 24.93 -10.89 0.11
CA SER A 234 26.38 -11.05 0.05
C SER A 234 26.76 -12.46 -0.42
N GLY A 235 27.38 -12.56 -1.61
CA GLY A 235 28.00 -13.80 -2.10
C GLY A 235 27.17 -14.63 -3.08
N LYS A 236 25.98 -14.19 -3.48
CA LYS A 236 25.23 -14.80 -4.59
C LYS A 236 25.64 -14.20 -5.93
N GLN A 237 25.73 -15.05 -6.96
CA GLN A 237 25.98 -14.61 -8.33
C GLN A 237 24.68 -14.10 -8.97
N ASP A 238 24.84 -13.22 -9.97
CA ASP A 238 23.72 -12.72 -10.75
C ASP A 238 23.07 -13.88 -11.54
N GLU A 239 21.75 -13.94 -11.53
CA GLU A 239 20.96 -15.01 -12.16
C GLU A 239 19.91 -14.40 -13.10
N GLU A 240 19.69 -15.05 -14.24
CA GLU A 240 18.55 -14.73 -15.12
C GLU A 240 17.35 -15.58 -14.72
N LEU A 241 16.18 -14.95 -14.59
CA LEU A 241 15.00 -15.60 -14.03
C LEU A 241 13.87 -15.74 -15.06
N GLY A 242 13.29 -16.94 -15.14
CA GLY A 242 12.20 -17.27 -16.07
C GLY A 242 12.69 -17.85 -17.40
N THR A 243 11.80 -17.86 -18.40
CA THR A 243 12.06 -18.45 -19.72
C THR A 243 12.74 -17.49 -20.70
N HIS A 244 13.03 -16.26 -20.27
CA HIS A 244 13.58 -15.18 -21.10
C HIS A 244 14.74 -14.46 -20.39
N SER A 245 15.63 -13.83 -21.15
CA SER A 245 16.76 -13.04 -20.63
C SER A 245 16.40 -11.60 -20.18
N LYS A 246 15.10 -11.31 -20.04
CA LYS A 246 14.57 -9.97 -19.69
C LYS A 246 14.46 -9.69 -18.19
N ILE A 247 14.50 -10.73 -17.36
CA ILE A 247 14.56 -10.59 -15.90
C ILE A 247 15.97 -10.91 -15.45
N LYS A 248 16.63 -9.91 -14.87
CA LYS A 248 17.96 -10.06 -14.28
C LYS A 248 17.87 -9.86 -12.78
N VAL A 249 18.39 -10.81 -12.02
CA VAL A 249 18.58 -10.69 -10.58
C VAL A 249 20.04 -10.38 -10.31
N THR A 250 20.29 -9.24 -9.68
CA THR A 250 21.65 -8.81 -9.32
C THR A 250 21.83 -8.75 -7.82
N SER A 251 22.98 -9.22 -7.33
CA SER A 251 23.27 -9.27 -5.88
C SER A 251 23.78 -7.96 -5.28
N ASN A 252 24.19 -7.01 -6.13
CA ASN A 252 24.69 -5.71 -5.71
C ASN A 252 23.55 -4.69 -5.47
N PRO A 253 23.77 -3.69 -4.59
CA PRO A 253 22.83 -2.59 -4.43
C PRO A 253 22.55 -1.90 -5.77
N PRO A 254 21.30 -1.50 -6.05
CA PRO A 254 20.95 -0.88 -7.32
C PRO A 254 21.68 0.45 -7.49
N ASP A 255 22.46 0.58 -8.58
CA ASP A 255 22.97 1.86 -9.04
C ASP A 255 21.89 2.61 -9.81
N ILE A 256 20.98 3.21 -9.05
CA ILE A 256 19.84 3.95 -9.57
C ILE A 256 20.30 5.17 -10.37
N GLU A 257 21.41 5.78 -9.97
CA GLU A 257 21.93 6.99 -10.61
C GLU A 257 22.53 6.67 -11.97
N GLY A 258 23.35 5.62 -12.05
CA GLY A 258 23.87 5.12 -13.31
C GLY A 258 22.76 4.64 -14.24
N LEU A 259 21.76 3.92 -13.71
CA LEU A 259 20.63 3.43 -14.49
C LEU A 259 19.79 4.59 -15.05
N LEU A 260 19.38 5.54 -14.21
CA LEU A 260 18.62 6.70 -14.67
C LEU A 260 19.43 7.55 -15.66
N ARG A 261 20.73 7.77 -15.41
CA ARG A 261 21.59 8.51 -16.33
C ARG A 261 21.72 7.82 -17.68
N LYS A 262 21.84 6.49 -17.68
CA LYS A 262 21.92 5.68 -18.90
C LYS A 262 20.61 5.70 -19.69
N GLU A 263 19.47 5.49 -19.02
CA GLU A 263 18.17 5.45 -19.69
C GLU A 263 17.69 6.84 -20.14
N ILE A 264 17.98 7.89 -19.38
CA ILE A 264 17.67 9.28 -19.78
C ILE A 264 18.64 9.78 -20.87
N GLY A 265 19.88 9.29 -20.88
CA GLY A 265 20.92 9.65 -21.85
C GLY A 265 20.92 8.80 -23.14
N GLY A 266 20.41 7.57 -23.08
CA GLY A 266 20.32 6.63 -24.20
C GLY A 266 19.22 7.00 -25.18
N GLY A 267 19.41 6.69 -26.47
CA GLY A 267 18.56 7.11 -27.59
C GLY A 267 17.06 6.99 -27.30
N ARG A 268 16.39 8.15 -27.29
CA ARG A 268 15.02 8.35 -26.79
C ARG A 268 13.95 7.73 -27.70
N ARG A 269 12.91 7.18 -27.10
CA ARG A 269 11.57 7.10 -27.70
C ARG A 269 10.61 7.88 -26.80
N GLY A 270 10.31 9.12 -27.15
CA GLY A 270 9.29 9.94 -26.47
C GLY A 270 9.63 10.39 -25.04
N ASP A 271 8.60 10.81 -24.32
CA ASP A 271 8.68 11.25 -22.92
C ASP A 271 8.94 10.07 -21.99
N ILE A 272 9.61 10.35 -20.86
CA ILE A 272 10.00 9.35 -19.87
C ILE A 272 9.17 9.57 -18.61
N ILE A 273 8.63 8.49 -18.06
CA ILE A 273 8.03 8.50 -16.72
C ILE A 273 8.80 7.59 -15.78
N VAL A 274 9.17 8.14 -14.63
CA VAL A 274 9.82 7.42 -13.53
C VAL A 274 8.81 7.24 -12.41
N SER A 275 8.42 6.00 -12.14
CA SER A 275 7.52 5.63 -11.04
C SER A 275 8.34 5.08 -9.87
N LEU A 276 8.20 5.69 -8.69
CA LEU A 276 8.93 5.31 -7.48
C LEU A 276 7.99 4.76 -6.40
N CYS A 277 8.33 3.58 -5.88
CA CYS A 277 7.76 2.97 -4.67
C CYS A 277 8.91 2.46 -3.82
N ALA A 278 9.60 3.39 -3.14
CA ALA A 278 10.85 3.07 -2.46
C ALA A 278 10.98 3.76 -1.11
N ASP A 279 11.94 3.31 -0.31
CA ASP A 279 12.33 3.99 0.91
C ASP A 279 12.85 5.41 0.62
N ASN A 280 12.90 6.24 1.66
CA ASN A 280 13.28 7.65 1.52
C ASN A 280 14.67 7.82 0.92
N ALA A 281 15.65 6.96 1.24
CA ALA A 281 17.01 7.11 0.74
C ALA A 281 17.07 6.87 -0.78
N ILE A 282 16.40 5.83 -1.27
CA ILE A 282 16.31 5.54 -2.70
C ILE A 282 15.44 6.58 -3.42
N ALA A 283 14.32 6.97 -2.82
CA ALA A 283 13.43 7.99 -3.37
C ALA A 283 14.16 9.33 -3.54
N ASP A 284 14.95 9.76 -2.55
CA ASP A 284 15.70 11.02 -2.59
C ASP A 284 16.80 10.99 -3.66
N ARG A 285 17.50 9.86 -3.83
CA ARG A 285 18.51 9.69 -4.88
C ARG A 285 17.88 9.76 -6.27
N ALA A 286 16.80 9.02 -6.49
CA ALA A 286 16.07 9.05 -7.75
C ALA A 286 15.49 10.44 -8.04
N ARG A 287 14.91 11.10 -7.03
CA ARG A 287 14.37 12.46 -7.14
C ARG A 287 15.45 13.45 -7.54
N THR A 288 16.62 13.40 -6.92
CA THR A 288 17.75 14.28 -7.24
C THR A 288 18.18 14.11 -8.70
N GLN A 289 18.30 12.86 -9.17
CA GLN A 289 18.67 12.61 -10.57
C GLN A 289 17.59 13.07 -11.56
N VAL A 290 16.32 12.81 -11.28
CA VAL A 290 15.23 13.24 -12.16
C VAL A 290 15.09 14.75 -12.18
N GLN A 291 15.26 15.43 -11.04
CA GLN A 291 15.25 16.89 -10.95
C GLN A 291 16.29 17.55 -11.87
N THR A 292 17.46 16.95 -12.03
CA THR A 292 18.50 17.44 -12.96
C THR A 292 18.17 17.26 -14.44
N HIS A 293 17.10 16.52 -14.78
CA HIS A 293 16.70 16.17 -16.15
C HIS A 293 15.23 16.49 -16.48
N MET A 294 14.54 17.29 -15.65
CA MET A 294 13.12 17.64 -15.84
C MET A 294 12.86 18.41 -17.14
N ASP A 295 13.86 19.14 -17.65
CA ASP A 295 13.84 19.86 -18.92
C ASP A 295 13.71 18.95 -20.14
N LYS A 296 13.99 17.64 -19.99
CA LYS A 296 14.05 16.68 -21.09
C LYS A 296 12.77 15.85 -21.26
N GLY A 297 11.63 16.32 -20.75
CA GLY A 297 10.36 15.58 -20.83
C GLY A 297 10.34 14.36 -19.89
N VAL A 298 11.02 14.47 -18.75
CA VAL A 298 11.02 13.44 -17.70
C VAL A 298 10.00 13.81 -16.63
N ARG A 299 9.08 12.90 -16.32
CA ARG A 299 8.11 13.06 -15.23
C ARG A 299 8.38 12.07 -14.10
N LEU A 300 8.43 12.59 -12.88
CA LEU A 300 8.49 11.77 -11.67
C LEU A 300 7.08 11.53 -11.09
N VAL A 301 6.78 10.29 -10.74
CA VAL A 301 5.59 9.89 -9.99
C VAL A 301 6.03 9.09 -8.77
N GLU A 302 5.74 9.62 -7.59
CA GLU A 302 5.93 8.90 -6.33
C GLU A 302 4.60 8.28 -5.91
N LEU A 303 4.63 6.98 -5.63
CA LEU A 303 3.45 6.25 -5.17
C LEU A 303 3.22 6.50 -3.67
N ASP A 304 1.93 6.52 -3.28
CA ASP A 304 1.51 6.78 -1.89
C ASP A 304 2.08 5.76 -0.89
N PHE A 305 2.43 4.56 -1.36
CA PHE A 305 3.03 3.52 -0.54
C PHE A 305 4.55 3.65 -0.53
N GLN A 306 5.10 4.00 0.63
CA GLN A 306 6.54 4.01 0.88
C GLN A 306 6.91 2.86 1.83
N PRO A 307 7.73 1.89 1.41
CA PRO A 307 8.22 0.85 2.29
C PRO A 307 9.13 1.45 3.38
N SER A 308 9.14 0.82 4.56
CA SER A 308 10.10 1.16 5.62
C SER A 308 11.52 0.91 5.12
N SER A 309 12.46 1.81 5.44
CA SER A 309 13.87 1.67 5.10
C SER A 309 14.38 0.27 5.45
N PHE A 310 14.78 -0.49 4.45
CA PHE A 310 15.47 -1.75 4.67
C PHE A 310 16.84 -1.39 5.24
N ARG A 311 17.11 -1.71 6.52
CA ARG A 311 18.47 -1.64 7.04
C ARG A 311 19.25 -2.73 6.31
N THR A 312 19.92 -2.36 5.23
CA THR A 312 20.86 -3.23 4.54
C THR A 312 21.84 -3.76 5.58
N ALA A 313 21.96 -5.08 5.72
CA ALA A 313 22.98 -5.73 6.52
C ALA A 313 24.38 -5.57 5.90
N ALA A 314 24.62 -4.47 5.18
CA ALA A 314 25.96 -4.05 4.82
C ALA A 314 26.53 -3.38 6.07
N LYS A 315 27.53 -4.04 6.67
CA LYS A 315 28.42 -3.46 7.69
C LYS A 315 28.83 -2.05 7.25
N ASP A 316 28.18 -1.04 7.82
CA ASP A 316 28.70 0.31 7.81
C ASP A 316 29.88 0.34 8.80
N THR A 317 31.05 -0.03 8.30
CA THR A 317 32.33 0.26 8.95
C THR A 317 32.91 1.51 8.32
N ARG A 318 32.23 2.66 8.45
CA ARG A 318 32.83 4.00 8.58
C ARG A 318 31.74 5.08 8.54
N GLY A 319 31.36 5.60 9.71
CA GLY A 319 30.74 6.93 9.78
C GLY A 319 29.82 7.10 10.97
N MET A 320 30.24 7.99 11.88
CA MET A 320 29.53 8.48 13.07
C MET A 320 28.00 8.33 13.06
N GLU A 321 27.52 7.62 14.08
CA GLU A 321 26.12 7.49 14.46
C GLU A 321 25.53 8.87 14.83
N PHE A 322 24.89 9.53 13.87
CA PHE A 322 23.89 10.55 14.19
C PHE A 322 22.51 9.88 14.18
N SER A 323 22.14 9.35 15.35
CA SER A 323 20.77 8.99 15.67
C SER A 323 19.89 10.24 15.64
N CYS A 324 19.35 10.57 14.48
CA CYS A 324 18.16 11.41 14.39
C CYS A 324 16.94 10.51 14.44
N ARG A 325 16.37 10.37 15.64
CA ARG A 325 14.96 10.03 15.82
C ARG A 325 14.13 11.05 15.02
N GLY A 326 13.64 10.64 13.85
CA GLY A 326 12.69 11.39 13.02
C GLY A 326 11.31 10.80 13.14
#